data_AF-A0A094P8U5-F1
#
_entry.id   AF-A0A094P8U5-F1
#
_cell.length_a   1.000
_cell.length_b   1.000
_cell.length_c   1.000
_cell.angle_alpha   90.00
_cell.angle_beta   90.00
_cell.angle_gamma   90.00
#
_symmetry.space_group_name_H-M   'P 1'
#
loop_
_entity.id
_entity.type
_entity.pdbx_description
1 polymer ?
#
loop_
_entity_poly.entity_id
_entity_poly.type
_entity_poly.pdbx_seq_one_letter_code
_entity_poly.pdbx_strand_id
1 'polypeptide(L)'
;MAREDMLIDEGATFGRRRRSTPTTPATAEEVQAALDAAAADLGVAPAGAQFESTELFSPISGAEPVAGASAADSQMFMREGFTPGPIPVEYQKLYGNDPAVIGWKVVTNPDGSQGISVALPQGDADGGLQFATYGATFERDSSGNVKPSTKSTASTTSTTSASTTGLKTAEQIAADAAKAQAQGERQSAYDLLYSQFKLYGLEALVEPLKGLITGGASPSEFTIKLRETDAYKKRFAANAQRIQKGLKAISEAEYLGLEDQYQNIMRNYGLPAEYYTRGDMGTQEGFNKFIANDVSATELEDRVMTAQSRVLNANPEVLASLKAFYPDITNGDILAYTLDPTKALTDIKRKVTAAEIGGAATQAGLGITGTRAGELGAAGITKAQAQQGFQTVAEVAPRGGQLAEIYKQSPYTQTTAEAEVFGLAGSAEAARQRKKLTSLETAAFSGSAGAGAIARDRAGVL
;
A
#
# COMPACT_ATOMS: atom_id res chain seq x y z
N MET A 1 -50.76 -33.04 -6.40
CA MET A 1 -50.36 -34.41 -6.78
C MET A 1 -49.06 -34.29 -7.57
N ALA A 2 -47.97 -34.97 -7.26
CA ALA A 2 -47.51 -35.63 -6.03
C ALA A 2 -45.98 -35.33 -5.94
N ARG A 3 -45.37 -35.05 -4.78
CA ARG A 3 -44.95 -36.00 -3.74
C ARG A 3 -44.31 -37.27 -4.28
N GLU A 4 -42.99 -37.33 -4.18
CA GLU A 4 -42.28 -38.48 -3.62
C GLU A 4 -41.02 -37.99 -2.90
N ASP A 5 -40.69 -38.63 -1.77
CA ASP A 5 -39.64 -38.21 -0.84
C ASP A 5 -38.45 -39.20 -0.89
N MET A 6 -37.21 -38.74 -0.66
CA MET A 6 -36.12 -39.62 -0.22
C MET A 6 -35.13 -38.86 0.66
N LEU A 7 -34.80 -39.41 1.84
CA LEU A 7 -34.17 -38.66 2.94
C LEU A 7 -33.25 -39.56 3.80
N ILE A 8 -31.93 -39.39 3.65
CA ILE A 8 -30.78 -40.02 4.35
C ILE A 8 -29.55 -39.11 4.06
N ASP A 9 -28.77 -38.46 4.94
CA ASP A 9 -28.74 -38.28 6.42
C ASP A 9 -28.21 -39.47 7.26
N GLU A 10 -27.23 -39.34 8.17
CA GLU A 10 -26.40 -38.17 8.60
C GLU A 10 -25.16 -37.95 7.67
N GLY A 11 -23.97 -37.38 8.02
CA GLY A 11 -23.43 -36.73 9.25
C GLY A 11 -21.89 -36.72 9.34
N ALA A 12 -21.23 -35.55 9.34
CA ALA A 12 -19.78 -35.45 9.63
C ALA A 12 -19.29 -34.04 10.10
N THR A 13 -18.98 -33.92 11.39
CA THR A 13 -18.04 -32.96 12.03
C THR A 13 -17.98 -31.49 11.54
N PHE A 14 -18.58 -30.59 12.33
CA PHE A 14 -18.57 -29.13 12.11
C PHE A 14 -17.21 -28.47 12.50
N GLY A 15 -16.22 -28.56 11.62
CA GLY A 15 -14.89 -27.97 11.84
C GLY A 15 -14.87 -26.43 11.85
N ARG A 16 -15.01 -25.80 13.02
CA ARG A 16 -14.87 -24.33 13.19
C ARG A 16 -13.43 -23.85 12.93
N ARG A 17 -13.03 -23.72 11.66
CA ARG A 17 -11.88 -22.87 11.30
C ARG A 17 -12.20 -21.44 11.72
N ARG A 18 -11.46 -20.89 12.70
CA ARG A 18 -11.47 -19.45 12.97
C ARG A 18 -11.11 -18.75 11.66
N ARG A 19 -11.97 -17.87 11.14
CA ARG A 19 -11.52 -16.91 10.12
C ARG A 19 -10.51 -16.01 10.82
N SER A 20 -9.27 -16.05 10.35
CA SER A 20 -8.37 -14.91 10.53
C SER A 20 -9.08 -13.70 9.92
N THR A 21 -9.45 -12.73 10.75
CA THR A 21 -9.77 -11.39 10.25
C THR A 21 -8.57 -10.91 9.45
N PRO A 22 -8.74 -10.33 8.24
CA PRO A 22 -7.65 -9.58 7.65
C PRO A 22 -7.26 -8.49 8.66
N THR A 23 -5.98 -8.40 8.99
CA THR A 23 -5.47 -7.25 9.72
C THR A 23 -5.71 -6.02 8.85
N THR A 24 -6.60 -5.14 9.30
CA THR A 24 -6.74 -3.80 8.71
C THR A 24 -5.35 -3.15 8.73
N PRO A 25 -4.82 -2.66 7.61
CA PRO A 25 -3.59 -1.87 7.65
C PRO A 25 -3.84 -0.65 8.54
N ALA A 26 -2.93 -0.38 9.47
CA ALA A 26 -3.10 0.74 10.38
C ALA A 26 -3.15 2.05 9.59
N THR A 27 -4.02 2.95 10.03
CA THR A 27 -4.23 4.26 9.45
C THR A 27 -2.97 5.13 9.54
N ALA A 28 -2.91 6.19 8.72
CA ALA A 28 -1.82 7.16 8.79
C ALA A 28 -1.72 7.85 10.18
N GLU A 29 -2.84 7.92 10.90
CA GLU A 29 -2.93 8.41 12.28
C GLU A 29 -2.22 7.47 13.27
N GLU A 30 -2.35 6.15 13.10
CA GLU A 30 -1.64 5.14 13.92
C GLU A 30 -0.13 5.10 13.63
N VAL A 31 0.31 5.43 12.40
CA VAL A 31 1.74 5.57 12.07
C VAL A 31 2.34 6.83 12.72
N GLN A 32 1.60 7.96 12.69
CA GLN A 32 2.00 9.19 13.38
C GLN A 32 2.02 9.00 14.90
N ALA A 33 0.98 8.37 15.47
CA ALA A 33 0.92 8.05 16.90
C ALA A 33 2.06 7.13 17.35
N ALA A 34 2.54 6.21 16.51
CA ALA A 34 3.71 5.38 16.81
C ALA A 34 5.03 6.19 16.84
N LEU A 35 5.17 7.21 15.97
CA LEU A 35 6.31 8.14 16.00
C LEU A 35 6.26 9.02 17.26
N ASP A 36 5.09 9.55 17.60
CA ASP A 36 4.92 10.42 18.76
C ASP A 36 5.03 9.65 20.10
N ALA A 37 4.55 8.41 20.16
CA ALA A 37 4.76 7.52 21.31
C ALA A 37 6.24 7.19 21.52
N ALA A 38 7.00 6.90 20.45
CA ALA A 38 8.44 6.70 20.52
C ALA A 38 9.20 7.95 20.94
N ALA A 39 8.69 9.16 20.64
CA ALA A 39 9.26 10.42 21.14
C ALA A 39 8.94 10.66 22.63
N ALA A 40 7.76 10.23 23.10
CA ALA A 40 7.36 10.35 24.51
C ALA A 40 8.13 9.41 25.44
N ASP A 41 8.35 8.15 25.03
CA ASP A 41 9.11 7.14 25.80
C ASP A 41 10.60 7.51 25.94
N LEU A 42 11.11 8.37 25.06
CA LEU A 42 12.43 9.01 25.16
C LEU A 42 12.47 10.24 26.11
N GLY A 43 11.40 10.49 26.88
CA GLY A 43 11.40 11.42 28.01
C GLY A 43 11.24 12.91 27.67
N VAL A 44 10.69 13.24 26.49
CA VAL A 44 10.47 14.64 26.07
C VAL A 44 9.00 15.04 26.24
N ALA A 45 8.73 16.01 27.12
CA ALA A 45 7.40 16.60 27.26
C ALA A 45 7.04 17.47 26.04
N PRO A 46 5.77 17.46 25.58
CA PRO A 46 5.37 18.19 24.37
C PRO A 46 5.39 19.70 24.57
N ALA A 47 6.05 20.42 23.67
CA ALA A 47 5.93 21.88 23.54
C ALA A 47 4.57 22.22 22.89
N GLY A 48 3.55 22.40 23.74
CA GLY A 48 2.15 22.37 23.31
C GLY A 48 1.63 23.61 22.59
N ALA A 49 0.57 23.39 21.81
CA ALA A 49 -0.48 24.35 21.50
C ALA A 49 -1.83 23.72 21.87
N GLN A 50 -2.73 24.49 22.49
CA GLN A 50 -3.95 23.95 23.09
C GLN A 50 -5.10 23.86 22.08
N PHE A 51 -5.88 22.78 22.15
CA PHE A 51 -7.32 22.80 21.88
C PHE A 51 -8.04 21.97 22.93
N GLU A 52 -9.18 22.47 23.42
CA GLU A 52 -9.98 21.81 24.44
C GLU A 52 -10.89 20.73 23.82
N SER A 53 -11.03 19.60 24.53
CA SER A 53 -12.13 18.65 24.36
C SER A 53 -12.29 17.86 25.65
N THR A 54 -13.32 18.18 26.42
CA THR A 54 -13.56 17.64 27.76
C THR A 54 -14.23 16.27 27.70
N GLU A 55 -13.82 15.39 28.60
CA GLU A 55 -14.43 14.10 28.96
C GLU A 55 -14.70 13.06 27.85
N LEU A 56 -14.03 11.90 27.98
CA LEU A 56 -14.73 10.61 28.05
C LEU A 56 -13.82 9.56 28.71
N PHE A 57 -14.44 8.62 29.45
CA PHE A 57 -13.81 7.49 30.18
C PHE A 57 -12.90 7.81 31.37
N SER A 58 -13.49 7.83 32.58
CA SER A 58 -12.79 7.49 33.82
C SER A 58 -12.32 6.02 33.82
N PRO A 59 -11.24 5.66 34.53
CA PRO A 59 -10.73 4.29 34.56
C PRO A 59 -11.66 3.34 35.33
N ILE A 60 -11.95 2.18 34.75
CA ILE A 60 -12.58 1.07 35.48
C ILE A 60 -11.51 0.36 36.31
N SER A 61 -11.71 0.35 37.63
CA SER A 61 -10.96 -0.49 38.56
C SER A 61 -11.27 -1.98 38.30
N GLY A 62 -10.25 -2.84 38.19
CA GLY A 62 -10.50 -4.25 37.88
C GLY A 62 -9.29 -5.12 37.54
N ALA A 63 -8.17 -5.02 38.26
CA ALA A 63 -7.08 -5.99 38.19
C ALA A 63 -6.34 -6.10 39.53
N GLU A 64 -6.61 -7.17 40.29
CA GLU A 64 -5.78 -7.55 41.44
C GLU A 64 -4.47 -8.20 40.97
N PRO A 65 -3.36 -8.06 41.71
CA PRO A 65 -2.12 -8.78 41.39
C PRO A 65 -2.29 -10.29 41.65
N VAL A 66 -2.01 -11.11 40.64
CA VAL A 66 -1.94 -12.57 40.79
C VAL A 66 -0.72 -12.99 41.62
N ALA A 67 -0.88 -12.98 42.95
CA ALA A 67 0.05 -13.61 43.88
C ALA A 67 -0.12 -15.15 43.81
N GLY A 68 0.92 -15.89 43.38
CA GLY A 68 0.75 -17.32 43.17
C GLY A 68 1.92 -18.14 42.60
N ALA A 69 3.17 -17.77 42.87
CA ALA A 69 4.30 -18.70 42.76
C ALA A 69 4.89 -18.87 44.16
N SER A 70 4.76 -20.05 44.77
CA SER A 70 5.26 -20.26 46.14
C SER A 70 6.75 -20.59 46.12
N ALA A 71 7.48 -20.21 47.17
CA ALA A 71 8.90 -20.55 47.31
C ALA A 71 9.17 -22.07 47.45
N ALA A 72 8.12 -22.91 47.54
CA ALA A 72 8.24 -24.36 47.49
C ALA A 72 8.35 -24.88 46.04
N ASP A 73 7.62 -24.29 45.09
CA ASP A 73 7.58 -24.74 43.69
C ASP A 73 8.93 -24.51 42.99
N SER A 74 9.66 -23.46 43.39
CA SER A 74 11.00 -23.13 42.86
C SER A 74 12.08 -24.18 43.18
N GLN A 75 11.84 -25.15 44.06
CA GLN A 75 12.83 -26.16 44.41
C GLN A 75 13.05 -27.21 43.31
N MET A 76 12.09 -27.39 42.39
CA MET A 76 12.09 -28.55 41.50
C MET A 76 12.98 -28.44 40.24
N PHE A 77 13.55 -27.25 39.97
CA PHE A 77 14.35 -26.97 38.76
C PHE A 77 15.77 -26.46 39.05
N MET A 78 16.20 -26.45 40.32
CA MET A 78 17.53 -25.99 40.72
C MET A 78 18.64 -27.01 40.37
N ARG A 79 19.67 -26.54 39.66
CA ARG A 79 20.78 -27.38 39.19
C ARG A 79 21.66 -27.87 40.35
N GLU A 80 22.18 -29.09 40.24
CA GLU A 80 22.84 -29.79 41.34
C GLU A 80 23.96 -28.97 42.03
N GLY A 81 23.83 -28.84 43.35
CA GLY A 81 24.75 -28.09 44.21
C GLY A 81 24.59 -26.57 44.19
N PHE A 82 23.49 -26.02 43.66
CA PHE A 82 23.07 -24.66 43.98
C PHE A 82 22.23 -24.64 45.27
N THR A 83 22.45 -23.64 46.11
CA THR A 83 21.66 -23.35 47.31
C THR A 83 20.51 -22.41 46.95
N PRO A 84 19.24 -22.74 47.26
CA PRO A 84 18.11 -21.84 47.02
C PRO A 84 18.13 -20.56 47.88
N GLY A 85 17.57 -19.48 47.34
CA GLY A 85 17.48 -18.18 47.99
C GLY A 85 18.59 -17.20 47.60
N PRO A 86 18.61 -16.01 48.21
CA PRO A 86 19.54 -14.93 47.87
C PRO A 86 20.99 -15.25 48.27
N ILE A 87 21.93 -14.53 47.66
CA ILE A 87 23.36 -14.57 47.99
C ILE A 87 23.57 -14.23 49.48
N PRO A 88 24.39 -14.97 50.24
CA PRO A 88 24.71 -14.65 51.65
C PRO A 88 25.42 -13.29 51.83
N VAL A 89 25.18 -12.64 52.96
CA VAL A 89 25.58 -11.24 53.24
C VAL A 89 27.10 -11.03 53.22
N GLU A 90 27.89 -12.06 53.55
CA GLU A 90 29.34 -12.06 53.44
C GLU A 90 29.85 -11.94 52.00
N TYR A 91 29.04 -12.34 51.02
CA TYR A 91 29.33 -12.25 49.59
C TYR A 91 28.64 -11.08 48.89
N GLN A 92 27.47 -10.63 49.38
CA GLN A 92 26.79 -9.43 48.87
C GLN A 92 27.70 -8.19 48.85
N LYS A 93 28.67 -8.11 49.77
CA LYS A 93 29.69 -7.05 49.83
C LYS A 93 30.67 -7.03 48.64
N LEU A 94 30.76 -8.11 47.87
CA LEU A 94 31.62 -8.25 46.69
C LEU A 94 30.83 -8.27 45.37
N TYR A 95 29.60 -8.78 45.40
CA TYR A 95 28.78 -9.03 44.20
C TYR A 95 27.51 -8.17 44.11
N GLY A 96 27.22 -7.36 45.13
CA GLY A 96 25.94 -6.67 45.28
C GLY A 96 24.85 -7.56 45.89
N ASN A 97 23.69 -6.95 46.14
CA ASN A 97 22.49 -7.66 46.58
C ASN A 97 21.39 -7.48 45.51
N ASP A 98 21.38 -8.39 44.54
CA ASP A 98 20.36 -8.45 43.49
C ASP A 98 19.14 -9.27 43.99
N PRO A 99 17.94 -8.65 44.13
CA PRO A 99 16.75 -9.35 44.58
C PRO A 99 16.18 -10.35 43.57
N ALA A 100 16.66 -10.35 42.31
CA ALA A 100 16.27 -11.34 41.30
C ALA A 100 17.01 -12.69 41.45
N VAL A 101 18.04 -12.79 42.31
CA VAL A 101 18.79 -14.05 42.50
C VAL A 101 17.97 -15.04 43.33
N ILE A 102 17.54 -16.13 42.68
CA ILE A 102 16.75 -17.21 43.28
C ILE A 102 17.60 -18.37 43.82
N GLY A 103 18.91 -18.38 43.53
CA GLY A 103 19.85 -19.38 44.04
C GLY A 103 21.31 -19.05 43.73
N TRP A 104 22.24 -19.64 44.49
CA TRP A 104 23.68 -19.37 44.37
C TRP A 104 24.55 -20.61 44.57
N LYS A 105 25.78 -20.59 44.07
CA LYS A 105 26.79 -21.63 44.25
C LYS A 105 28.19 -21.02 44.29
N VAL A 106 28.99 -21.39 45.29
CA VAL A 106 30.45 -21.12 45.25
C VAL A 106 31.12 -22.12 44.32
N VAL A 107 31.91 -21.60 43.38
CA VAL A 107 32.68 -22.37 42.41
C VAL A 107 34.17 -22.14 42.67
N THR A 108 34.94 -23.22 42.82
CA THR A 108 36.40 -23.15 42.91
C THR A 108 37.00 -23.29 41.52
N ASN A 109 37.82 -22.33 41.11
CA ASN A 109 38.51 -22.31 39.84
C ASN A 109 39.74 -23.26 39.86
N PRO A 110 40.23 -23.71 38.69
CA PRO A 110 41.43 -24.56 38.60
C PRO A 110 42.70 -23.94 39.20
N ASP A 111 42.72 -22.62 39.41
CA ASP A 111 43.84 -21.89 39.98
C ASP A 111 43.79 -21.78 41.52
N GLY A 112 42.74 -22.31 42.16
CA GLY A 112 42.51 -22.29 43.61
C GLY A 112 41.63 -21.14 44.11
N SER A 113 41.37 -20.11 43.30
CA SER A 113 40.47 -19.02 43.67
C SER A 113 39.00 -19.45 43.68
N GLN A 114 38.15 -18.78 44.46
CA GLN A 114 36.71 -19.03 44.52
C GLN A 114 35.92 -17.90 43.82
N GLY A 115 34.73 -18.20 43.32
CA GLY A 115 33.78 -17.23 42.75
C GLY A 115 32.34 -17.68 43.01
N ILE A 116 31.35 -16.89 42.60
CA ILE A 116 29.93 -17.24 42.73
C ILE A 116 29.24 -17.29 41.38
N SER A 117 28.59 -18.42 41.13
CA SER A 117 27.54 -18.52 40.11
C SER A 117 26.16 -18.32 40.76
N VAL A 118 25.29 -17.57 40.10
CA VAL A 118 23.91 -17.29 40.51
C VAL A 118 22.91 -17.89 39.53
N ALA A 119 21.72 -18.22 40.01
CA ALA A 119 20.56 -18.60 39.23
C ALA A 119 19.56 -17.44 39.18
N LEU A 120 19.10 -17.10 37.98
CA LEU A 120 18.13 -16.03 37.71
C LEU A 120 16.85 -16.62 37.08
N PRO A 121 15.66 -16.09 37.39
CA PRO A 121 14.37 -16.72 37.08
C PRO A 121 13.95 -16.69 35.60
N GLN A 122 14.72 -16.06 34.71
CA GLN A 122 14.27 -15.79 33.34
C GLN A 122 15.44 -15.70 32.35
N GLY A 123 15.49 -16.59 31.35
CA GLY A 123 16.10 -16.24 30.06
C GLY A 123 16.80 -17.35 29.26
N ASP A 124 16.04 -18.27 28.68
CA ASP A 124 16.30 -18.68 27.29
C ASP A 124 15.00 -18.54 26.48
N ALA A 125 15.03 -18.87 25.18
CA ALA A 125 13.87 -18.72 24.30
C ALA A 125 12.69 -19.65 24.67
N ASP A 126 12.94 -20.68 25.49
CA ASP A 126 11.98 -21.69 25.90
C ASP A 126 11.53 -21.52 27.38
N GLY A 127 12.02 -20.49 28.07
CA GLY A 127 11.61 -20.11 29.43
C GLY A 127 12.48 -20.69 30.56
N GLY A 128 13.69 -21.15 30.26
CA GLY A 128 14.63 -21.72 31.23
C GLY A 128 15.24 -20.73 32.23
N LEU A 129 15.85 -21.28 33.30
CA LEU A 129 16.64 -20.55 34.28
C LEU A 129 18.02 -20.18 33.73
N GLN A 130 18.43 -18.92 33.87
CA GLN A 130 19.80 -18.51 33.55
C GLN A 130 20.77 -18.82 34.70
N PHE A 131 21.98 -19.22 34.33
CA PHE A 131 23.11 -19.38 35.26
C PHE A 131 24.26 -18.47 34.83
N ALA A 132 24.57 -17.47 35.66
CA ALA A 132 25.62 -16.48 35.39
C ALA A 132 26.68 -16.50 36.49
N THR A 133 27.95 -16.21 36.15
CA THR A 133 29.04 -16.03 37.13
C THR A 133 29.46 -14.58 37.09
N TYR A 134 29.24 -13.86 38.19
CA TYR A 134 29.50 -12.42 38.28
C TYR A 134 30.72 -12.10 39.14
N GLY A 135 31.41 -11.01 38.80
CA GLY A 135 32.41 -10.34 39.64
C GLY A 135 33.79 -10.99 39.74
N ALA A 136 34.64 -10.38 40.58
CA ALA A 136 36.00 -10.84 40.82
C ALA A 136 36.06 -12.11 41.67
N THR A 137 37.17 -12.84 41.61
CA THR A 137 37.40 -14.01 42.46
C THR A 137 37.83 -13.63 43.89
N PHE A 138 37.58 -14.52 44.83
CA PHE A 138 37.85 -14.35 46.25
C PHE A 138 38.63 -15.55 46.83
N GLU A 139 39.21 -15.31 48.00
CA GLU A 139 39.80 -16.33 48.86
C GLU A 139 39.18 -16.21 50.26
N ARG A 140 39.29 -17.29 51.06
CA ARG A 140 38.98 -17.22 52.50
C ARG A 140 40.27 -17.23 53.28
N ASP A 141 40.38 -16.35 54.27
CA ASP A 141 41.49 -16.45 55.23
C ASP A 141 41.31 -17.63 56.21
N SER A 142 42.34 -17.91 57.01
CA SER A 142 42.34 -18.99 58.01
C SER A 142 41.32 -18.80 59.14
N SER A 143 40.65 -17.66 59.21
CA SER A 143 39.52 -17.37 60.11
C SER A 143 38.16 -17.42 59.40
N GLY A 144 38.13 -17.84 58.12
CA GLY A 144 36.92 -18.02 57.31
C GLY A 144 36.43 -16.77 56.57
N ASN A 145 37.08 -15.62 56.70
CA ASN A 145 36.60 -14.35 56.14
C ASN A 145 36.88 -14.27 54.63
N VAL A 146 35.89 -13.80 53.88
CA VAL A 146 35.94 -13.63 52.43
C VAL A 146 36.70 -12.34 52.05
N LYS A 147 37.69 -12.44 51.16
CA LYS A 147 38.50 -11.31 50.67
C LYS A 147 38.77 -11.45 49.16
N PRO A 148 38.92 -10.36 48.38
CA PRO A 148 39.29 -10.44 46.96
C PRO A 148 40.62 -11.16 46.75
N SER A 149 40.71 -12.02 45.73
CA SER A 149 41.96 -12.70 45.36
C SER A 149 42.89 -11.73 44.63
N THR A 150 44.09 -11.50 45.16
CA THR A 150 45.09 -10.59 44.58
C THR A 150 46.33 -11.36 44.15
N LYS A 151 46.20 -12.14 43.06
CA LYS A 151 47.24 -13.02 42.52
C LYS A 151 48.33 -12.25 41.76
N SER A 152 49.12 -11.47 42.49
CA SER A 152 50.15 -10.57 41.96
C SER A 152 51.43 -11.32 41.58
N THR A 153 51.55 -11.72 40.31
CA THR A 153 52.74 -12.40 39.77
C THR A 153 53.84 -11.40 39.37
N ALA A 154 54.43 -10.70 40.35
CA ALA A 154 55.65 -9.91 40.14
C ALA A 154 56.47 -9.76 41.42
N SER A 155 57.73 -10.21 41.38
CA SER A 155 58.76 -9.86 42.37
C SER A 155 59.68 -8.81 41.78
N THR A 156 59.97 -7.71 42.52
CA THR A 156 61.30 -7.09 42.71
C THR A 156 61.21 -5.76 43.48
N THR A 157 61.76 -5.77 44.69
CA THR A 157 62.62 -4.74 45.33
C THR A 157 62.44 -3.23 45.02
N SER A 158 61.64 -2.57 45.87
CA SER A 158 61.97 -1.30 46.57
C SER A 158 61.87 0.11 45.91
N THR A 159 61.55 1.08 46.78
CA THR A 159 62.04 2.49 46.78
C THR A 159 61.27 3.59 45.99
N THR A 160 60.24 4.12 46.67
CA THR A 160 59.69 5.51 46.60
C THR A 160 58.98 6.06 45.35
N SER A 161 58.15 7.08 45.65
CA SER A 161 57.52 8.08 44.76
C SER A 161 56.24 7.68 44.02
N ALA A 162 55.24 8.55 44.16
CA ALA A 162 53.84 8.32 43.81
C ALA A 162 53.55 8.33 42.30
N SER A 163 52.66 7.43 41.88
CA SER A 163 51.69 7.69 40.81
C SER A 163 50.43 6.84 41.01
N THR A 164 49.31 7.47 41.40
CA THR A 164 48.00 6.81 41.44
C THR A 164 47.39 6.79 40.04
N THR A 165 47.49 5.66 39.34
CA THR A 165 46.97 5.50 37.98
C THR A 165 46.36 4.11 37.80
N GLY A 166 45.09 4.02 37.38
CA GLY A 166 44.52 2.79 36.82
C GLY A 166 43.19 2.28 37.42
N LEU A 167 42.83 2.67 38.64
CA LEU A 167 41.53 2.30 39.24
C LEU A 167 40.47 3.37 38.96
N LYS A 168 39.32 2.96 38.43
CA LYS A 168 38.17 3.86 38.24
C LYS A 168 37.61 4.29 39.60
N THR A 169 37.24 5.55 39.73
CA THR A 169 36.60 6.06 40.96
C THR A 169 35.15 5.56 41.07
N ALA A 170 34.53 5.68 42.25
CA ALA A 170 33.15 5.27 42.45
C ALA A 170 32.17 6.01 41.51
N GLU A 171 32.43 7.29 41.27
CA GLU A 171 31.66 8.12 40.33
C GLU A 171 31.85 7.65 38.88
N GLN A 172 33.05 7.20 38.51
CA GLN A 172 33.33 6.65 37.17
C GLN A 172 32.65 5.28 36.96
N ILE A 173 32.61 4.43 37.99
CA ILE A 173 31.89 3.15 37.94
C ILE A 173 30.38 3.40 37.82
N ALA A 174 29.82 4.31 38.62
CA ALA A 174 28.40 4.70 38.54
C ALA A 174 28.05 5.35 37.17
N ALA A 175 28.92 6.22 36.65
CA ALA A 175 28.72 6.85 35.35
C ALA A 175 28.81 5.86 34.18
N ASP A 176 29.66 4.83 34.27
CA ASP A 176 29.75 3.79 33.24
C ASP A 176 28.58 2.79 33.34
N ALA A 177 28.09 2.47 34.54
CA ALA A 177 26.86 1.70 34.73
C ALA A 177 25.64 2.44 34.14
N ALA A 178 25.49 3.75 34.42
CA ALA A 178 24.43 4.57 33.86
C ALA A 178 24.49 4.66 32.33
N LYS A 179 25.69 4.75 31.73
CA LYS A 179 25.86 4.67 30.26
C LYS A 179 25.43 3.30 29.71
N ALA A 180 25.83 2.21 30.36
CA ALA A 180 25.49 0.86 29.92
C ALA A 180 23.96 0.61 29.97
N GLN A 181 23.29 1.08 31.03
CA GLN A 181 21.83 1.05 31.13
C GLN A 181 21.18 1.87 30.02
N ALA A 182 21.59 3.13 29.83
CA ALA A 182 21.07 3.98 28.76
C ALA A 182 21.33 3.43 27.34
N GLN A 183 22.41 2.68 27.13
CA GLN A 183 22.65 1.95 25.88
C GLN A 183 21.71 0.75 25.69
N GLY A 184 21.38 0.03 26.76
CA GLY A 184 20.37 -1.04 26.74
C GLY A 184 18.97 -0.49 26.42
N GLU A 185 18.56 0.57 27.11
CA GLU A 185 17.28 1.27 26.87
C GLU A 185 17.16 1.75 25.41
N ARG A 186 18.22 2.36 24.86
CA ARG A 186 18.27 2.76 23.44
C ARG A 186 18.22 1.58 22.46
N GLN A 187 18.79 0.42 22.81
CA GLN A 187 18.71 -0.76 21.97
C GLN A 187 17.28 -1.34 21.97
N SER A 188 16.62 -1.40 23.12
CA SER A 188 15.20 -1.76 23.22
C SER A 188 14.29 -0.81 22.43
N ALA A 189 14.53 0.50 22.51
CA ALA A 189 13.79 1.50 21.72
C ALA A 189 14.03 1.34 20.21
N TYR A 190 15.26 1.02 19.78
CA TYR A 190 15.56 0.66 18.39
C TYR A 190 14.79 -0.58 17.96
N ASP A 191 14.80 -1.66 18.75
CA ASP A 191 14.19 -2.93 18.39
C ASP A 191 12.65 -2.82 18.33
N LEU A 192 12.05 -2.02 19.22
CA LEU A 192 10.63 -1.64 19.16
C LEU A 192 10.32 -0.87 17.86
N LEU A 193 11.05 0.22 17.57
CA LEU A 193 10.84 1.03 16.36
C LEU A 193 11.01 0.19 15.08
N TYR A 194 12.03 -0.66 15.03
CA TYR A 194 12.28 -1.59 13.93
C TYR A 194 11.13 -2.60 13.78
N SER A 195 10.63 -3.17 14.88
CA SER A 195 9.50 -4.10 14.85
C SER A 195 8.21 -3.43 14.34
N GLN A 196 7.95 -2.18 14.73
CA GLN A 196 6.80 -1.40 14.28
C GLN A 196 6.91 -1.06 12.79
N PHE A 197 8.04 -0.54 12.32
CA PHE A 197 8.25 -0.20 10.90
C PHE A 197 8.18 -1.44 10.00
N LYS A 198 8.60 -2.61 10.50
CA LYS A 198 8.49 -3.89 9.81
C LYS A 198 7.04 -4.32 9.51
N LEU A 199 6.06 -3.92 10.33
CA LEU A 199 4.64 -4.19 10.05
C LEU A 199 4.16 -3.53 8.74
N TYR A 200 4.83 -2.46 8.32
CA TYR A 200 4.49 -1.68 7.12
C TYR A 200 5.44 -1.93 5.94
N GLY A 201 6.45 -2.81 6.10
CA GLY A 201 7.51 -3.03 5.10
C GLY A 201 8.53 -1.90 5.02
N LEU A 202 8.70 -1.15 6.12
CA LEU A 202 9.55 0.04 6.22
C LEU A 202 10.83 -0.19 7.05
N GLU A 203 11.15 -1.43 7.43
CA GLU A 203 12.29 -1.76 8.31
C GLU A 203 13.63 -1.22 7.79
N ALA A 204 13.83 -1.19 6.47
CA ALA A 204 15.01 -0.65 5.80
C ALA A 204 15.22 0.87 6.02
N LEU A 205 14.20 1.60 6.50
CA LEU A 205 14.35 3.00 6.95
C LEU A 205 15.03 3.08 8.32
N VAL A 206 14.88 2.06 9.16
CA VAL A 206 15.32 2.07 10.55
C VAL A 206 16.74 1.53 10.69
N GLU A 207 17.17 0.57 9.85
CA GLU A 207 18.53 0.01 9.90
C GLU A 207 19.66 1.07 9.88
N PRO A 208 19.64 2.12 9.03
CA PRO A 208 20.66 3.17 9.05
C PRO A 208 20.65 4.00 10.34
N LEU A 209 19.53 4.05 11.07
CA LEU A 209 19.41 4.80 12.31
C LEU A 209 20.03 4.10 13.52
N LYS A 210 20.39 2.81 13.43
CA LYS A 210 20.90 2.05 14.59
C LYS A 210 22.10 2.72 15.27
N GLY A 211 23.04 3.26 14.49
CA GLY A 211 24.21 3.98 15.01
C GLY A 211 23.87 5.34 15.63
N LEU A 212 22.80 6.00 15.17
CA LEU A 212 22.31 7.26 15.74
C LEU A 212 21.53 7.02 17.05
N ILE A 213 20.70 5.97 17.09
CA ILE A 213 19.83 5.66 18.24
C ILE A 213 20.69 5.19 19.41
N THR A 214 21.61 4.25 19.18
CA THR A 214 22.59 3.85 20.20
C THR A 214 23.53 5.00 20.59
N GLY A 215 23.93 5.84 19.62
CA GLY A 215 24.74 7.04 19.84
C GLY A 215 24.07 8.10 20.72
N GLY A 216 22.73 8.17 20.75
CA GLY A 216 21.97 9.10 21.57
C GLY A 216 21.78 10.48 20.95
N ALA A 217 21.51 10.54 19.64
CA ALA A 217 20.93 11.74 19.05
C ALA A 217 19.54 12.04 19.65
N SER A 218 19.08 13.28 19.51
CA SER A 218 17.75 13.70 20.00
C SER A 218 16.60 13.31 19.04
N PRO A 219 15.34 13.19 19.51
CA PRO A 219 14.14 12.98 18.68
C PRO A 219 14.12 13.82 17.39
N SER A 220 14.36 15.13 17.51
CA SER A 220 14.36 16.07 16.38
C SER A 220 15.50 15.82 15.38
N GLU A 221 16.66 15.34 15.83
CA GLU A 221 17.77 14.96 14.95
C GLU A 221 17.50 13.66 14.19
N PHE A 222 16.73 12.71 14.76
CA PHE A 222 16.39 11.48 14.06
C PHE A 222 15.57 11.76 12.80
N THR A 223 14.52 12.58 12.89
CA THR A 223 13.67 12.88 11.72
C THR A 223 14.47 13.59 10.61
N ILE A 224 15.40 14.47 10.98
CA ILE A 224 16.28 15.15 10.01
C ILE A 224 17.25 14.15 9.38
N LYS A 225 18.02 13.41 10.18
CA LYS A 225 19.05 12.47 9.68
C LYS A 225 18.43 11.28 8.94
N LEU A 226 17.22 10.84 9.32
CA LEU A 226 16.44 9.86 8.57
C LEU A 226 16.14 10.36 7.16
N ARG A 227 15.64 11.59 7.01
CA ARG A 227 15.36 12.22 5.71
C ARG A 227 16.62 12.40 4.86
N GLU A 228 17.80 12.48 5.48
CA GLU A 228 19.11 12.47 4.82
C GLU A 228 19.59 11.08 4.39
N THR A 229 19.00 9.97 4.86
CA THR A 229 19.40 8.61 4.44
C THR A 229 19.01 8.29 2.99
N ASP A 230 19.82 7.48 2.32
CA ASP A 230 19.49 6.99 0.97
C ASP A 230 18.32 5.99 0.98
N ALA A 231 18.04 5.32 2.10
CA ALA A 231 16.85 4.49 2.28
C ALA A 231 15.57 5.35 2.22
N TYR A 232 15.51 6.43 3.00
CA TYR A 232 14.39 7.38 2.97
C TYR A 232 14.23 8.03 1.59
N LYS A 233 15.32 8.52 0.99
CA LYS A 233 15.29 9.15 -0.34
C LYS A 233 14.76 8.22 -1.43
N LYS A 234 15.03 6.91 -1.32
CA LYS A 234 14.45 5.88 -2.20
C LYS A 234 12.98 5.62 -1.88
N ARG A 235 12.61 5.49 -0.61
CA ARG A 235 11.24 5.18 -0.19
C ARG A 235 10.22 6.25 -0.59
N PHE A 236 10.60 7.51 -0.44
CA PHE A 236 9.76 8.67 -0.71
C PHE A 236 10.22 9.43 -1.97
N ALA A 237 10.80 8.71 -2.95
CA ALA A 237 11.43 9.30 -4.13
C ALA A 237 10.51 10.23 -4.95
N ALA A 238 9.19 10.03 -4.92
CA ALA A 238 8.26 10.92 -5.60
C ALA A 238 8.28 12.34 -5.03
N ASN A 239 8.59 12.55 -3.74
CA ASN A 239 8.68 13.89 -3.16
C ASN A 239 9.82 14.73 -3.78
N ALA A 240 10.95 14.10 -4.12
CA ALA A 240 12.01 14.77 -4.86
C ALA A 240 11.55 15.16 -6.28
N GLN A 241 10.77 14.29 -6.94
CA GLN A 241 10.22 14.56 -8.28
C GLN A 241 9.11 15.63 -8.25
N ARG A 242 8.31 15.72 -7.17
CA ARG A 242 7.34 16.81 -6.92
C ARG A 242 8.07 18.15 -6.84
N ILE A 243 9.10 18.25 -6.00
CA ILE A 243 9.92 19.46 -5.85
C ILE A 243 10.55 19.88 -7.19
N GLN A 244 11.08 18.94 -7.98
CA GLN A 244 11.64 19.21 -9.31
C GLN A 244 10.61 19.77 -10.31
N LYS A 245 9.32 19.53 -10.11
CA LYS A 245 8.21 20.08 -10.91
C LYS A 245 7.59 21.35 -10.31
N GLY A 246 8.16 21.89 -9.23
CA GLY A 246 7.60 23.04 -8.50
C GLY A 246 6.41 22.71 -7.61
N LEU A 247 6.06 21.43 -7.45
CA LEU A 247 5.04 20.97 -6.51
C LEU A 247 5.64 20.88 -5.09
N LYS A 248 4.81 21.09 -4.07
CA LYS A 248 5.20 20.82 -2.68
C LYS A 248 5.41 19.32 -2.46
N ALA A 249 6.41 18.95 -1.67
CA ALA A 249 6.48 17.63 -1.08
C ALA A 249 5.27 17.41 -0.16
N ILE A 250 4.70 16.21 -0.20
CA ILE A 250 3.63 15.73 0.69
C ILE A 250 4.24 15.11 1.95
N SER A 251 3.44 15.00 3.01
CA SER A 251 3.89 14.34 4.25
C SER A 251 4.09 12.83 4.06
N GLU A 252 4.91 12.21 4.91
CA GLU A 252 5.10 10.76 4.92
C GLU A 252 3.77 10.01 5.11
N ALA A 253 2.90 10.51 6.00
CA ALA A 253 1.56 10.01 6.26
C ALA A 253 0.66 10.04 5.01
N GLU A 254 0.65 11.17 4.29
CA GLU A 254 -0.10 11.39 3.05
C GLU A 254 0.43 10.52 1.89
N TYR A 255 1.75 10.33 1.82
CA TYR A 255 2.39 9.46 0.81
C TYR A 255 1.94 8.01 0.97
N LEU A 256 2.01 7.46 2.18
CA LEU A 256 1.58 6.09 2.48
C LEU A 256 0.06 5.94 2.27
N GLY A 257 -0.73 6.94 2.66
CA GLY A 257 -2.18 6.96 2.43
C GLY A 257 -2.56 6.91 0.95
N LEU A 258 -1.85 7.63 0.07
CA LEU A 258 -2.06 7.57 -1.38
C LEU A 258 -1.67 6.19 -1.95
N GLU A 259 -0.54 5.61 -1.54
CA GLU A 259 -0.13 4.27 -2.00
C GLU A 259 -1.17 3.19 -1.65
N ASP A 260 -1.72 3.22 -0.43
CA ASP A 260 -2.75 2.27 -0.02
C ASP A 260 -4.10 2.54 -0.71
N GLN A 261 -4.47 3.79 -0.96
CA GLN A 261 -5.64 4.11 -1.80
C GLN A 261 -5.47 3.56 -3.22
N TYR A 262 -4.30 3.74 -3.84
CA TYR A 262 -4.01 3.22 -5.18
C TYR A 262 -4.01 1.70 -5.23
N GLN A 263 -3.39 1.04 -4.25
CA GLN A 263 -3.40 -0.43 -4.15
C GLN A 263 -4.83 -0.97 -4.00
N ASN A 264 -5.66 -0.32 -3.18
CA ASN A 264 -7.05 -0.70 -3.01
C ASN A 264 -7.85 -0.51 -4.32
N ILE A 265 -7.71 0.62 -5.03
CA ILE A 265 -8.36 0.87 -6.32
C ILE A 265 -7.97 -0.21 -7.34
N MET A 266 -6.68 -0.40 -7.60
CA MET A 266 -6.21 -1.32 -8.65
C MET A 266 -6.60 -2.78 -8.37
N ARG A 267 -6.54 -3.20 -7.09
CA ARG A 267 -6.99 -4.54 -6.67
C ARG A 267 -8.51 -4.70 -6.81
N ASN A 268 -9.30 -3.70 -6.42
CA ASN A 268 -10.76 -3.76 -6.50
C ASN A 268 -11.27 -3.80 -7.96
N TYR A 269 -10.57 -3.13 -8.88
CA TYR A 269 -10.82 -3.18 -10.33
C TYR A 269 -10.13 -4.36 -11.06
N GLY A 270 -9.54 -5.30 -10.32
CA GLY A 270 -9.02 -6.56 -10.87
C GLY A 270 -7.89 -6.40 -11.89
N LEU A 271 -6.99 -5.44 -11.69
CA LEU A 271 -5.78 -5.33 -12.51
C LEU A 271 -4.83 -6.54 -12.26
N PRO A 272 -3.87 -6.80 -13.16
CA PRO A 272 -2.80 -7.75 -12.87
C PRO A 272 -1.99 -7.32 -11.65
N ALA A 273 -1.54 -8.28 -10.83
CA ALA A 273 -0.91 -8.02 -9.54
C ALA A 273 0.33 -7.12 -9.65
N GLU A 274 1.11 -7.25 -10.74
CA GLU A 274 2.28 -6.43 -11.08
C GLU A 274 2.06 -4.90 -11.04
N TYR A 275 0.81 -4.43 -11.17
CA TYR A 275 0.48 -3.01 -11.08
C TYR A 275 0.33 -2.48 -9.65
N TYR A 276 0.13 -3.36 -8.65
CA TYR A 276 -0.16 -2.97 -7.27
C TYR A 276 0.56 -3.78 -6.17
N THR A 277 1.40 -4.76 -6.52
CA THR A 277 2.28 -5.46 -5.56
C THR A 277 3.43 -4.56 -5.12
N ARG A 278 3.62 -4.43 -3.80
CA ARG A 278 4.76 -3.73 -3.21
C ARG A 278 6.07 -4.46 -3.56
N GLY A 279 7.06 -3.73 -4.07
CA GLY A 279 8.43 -4.19 -4.26
C GLY A 279 9.31 -3.92 -3.04
N ASP A 280 10.62 -3.84 -3.26
CA ASP A 280 11.61 -3.59 -2.22
C ASP A 280 11.32 -2.32 -1.42
N MET A 281 11.54 -2.38 -0.10
CA MET A 281 11.22 -1.31 0.87
C MET A 281 9.74 -0.88 0.84
N GLY A 282 8.84 -1.73 0.34
CA GLY A 282 7.42 -1.41 0.18
C GLY A 282 7.10 -0.53 -1.04
N THR A 283 8.10 -0.10 -1.81
CA THR A 283 7.94 0.89 -2.91
C THR A 283 7.24 0.31 -4.13
N GLN A 284 6.62 1.19 -4.93
CA GLN A 284 6.10 0.84 -6.26
C GLN A 284 6.43 1.95 -7.27
N GLU A 285 7.12 1.62 -8.36
CA GLU A 285 7.53 2.63 -9.35
C GLU A 285 6.32 3.29 -10.05
N GLY A 286 5.22 2.55 -10.21
CA GLY A 286 3.94 3.08 -10.69
C GLY A 286 3.35 4.14 -9.74
N PHE A 287 3.30 3.84 -8.44
CA PHE A 287 2.78 4.78 -7.45
C PHE A 287 3.67 6.01 -7.29
N ASN A 288 4.99 5.83 -7.34
CA ASN A 288 5.93 6.95 -7.40
C ASN A 288 5.62 7.87 -8.60
N LYS A 289 5.27 7.34 -9.77
CA LYS A 289 4.86 8.14 -10.94
C LYS A 289 3.52 8.87 -10.73
N PHE A 290 2.54 8.27 -10.06
CA PHE A 290 1.28 8.97 -9.72
C PHE A 290 1.51 10.12 -8.74
N ILE A 291 2.15 9.84 -7.60
CA ILE A 291 2.45 10.84 -6.55
C ILE A 291 3.33 11.97 -7.11
N ALA A 292 4.29 11.65 -7.97
CA ALA A 292 5.17 12.63 -8.62
C ALA A 292 4.46 13.54 -9.64
N ASN A 293 3.23 13.24 -10.05
CA ASN A 293 2.47 14.04 -11.03
C ASN A 293 1.18 14.64 -10.44
N ASP A 294 1.02 14.60 -9.11
CA ASP A 294 -0.17 15.13 -8.41
C ASP A 294 -1.50 14.47 -8.79
N VAL A 295 -1.43 13.23 -9.28
CA VAL A 295 -2.62 12.38 -9.48
C VAL A 295 -3.28 12.14 -8.13
N SER A 296 -4.61 12.11 -8.12
CA SER A 296 -5.42 11.78 -6.95
C SER A 296 -6.00 10.37 -7.03
N ALA A 297 -6.44 9.80 -5.90
CA ALA A 297 -7.14 8.51 -5.88
C ALA A 297 -8.36 8.48 -6.83
N THR A 298 -9.17 9.54 -6.84
CA THR A 298 -10.33 9.66 -7.75
C THR A 298 -9.90 9.75 -9.23
N GLU A 299 -8.79 10.42 -9.56
CA GLU A 299 -8.28 10.43 -10.94
C GLU A 299 -7.75 9.05 -11.35
N LEU A 300 -7.05 8.34 -10.45
CA LEU A 300 -6.59 6.98 -10.74
C LEU A 300 -7.77 6.02 -10.94
N GLU A 301 -8.81 6.09 -10.11
CA GLU A 301 -10.04 5.31 -10.26
C GLU A 301 -10.70 5.59 -11.62
N ASP A 302 -10.78 6.84 -12.04
CA ASP A 302 -11.36 7.26 -13.32
C ASP A 302 -10.50 6.81 -14.54
N ARG A 303 -9.16 6.80 -14.41
CA ARG A 303 -8.23 6.19 -15.37
C ARG A 303 -8.44 4.69 -15.48
N VAL A 304 -8.46 3.99 -14.35
CA VAL A 304 -8.63 2.53 -14.24
C VAL A 304 -9.99 2.09 -14.80
N MET A 305 -11.08 2.79 -14.44
CA MET A 305 -12.41 2.57 -14.99
C MET A 305 -12.45 2.81 -16.50
N THR A 306 -11.81 3.88 -17.00
CA THR A 306 -11.73 4.15 -18.43
C THR A 306 -10.98 3.03 -19.17
N ALA A 307 -9.90 2.50 -18.60
CA ALA A 307 -9.14 1.38 -19.16
C ALA A 307 -9.97 0.08 -19.21
N GLN A 308 -10.43 -0.36 -18.04
CA GLN A 308 -11.15 -1.63 -17.88
C GLN A 308 -12.49 -1.61 -18.62
N SER A 309 -13.40 -0.68 -18.27
CA SER A 309 -14.80 -0.75 -18.68
C SER A 309 -15.04 -0.30 -20.13
N ARG A 310 -14.18 0.57 -20.67
CA ARG A 310 -14.40 1.19 -22.00
C ARG A 310 -13.42 0.75 -23.08
N VAL A 311 -12.33 0.05 -22.73
CA VAL A 311 -11.37 -0.48 -23.73
C VAL A 311 -11.14 -1.97 -23.60
N LEU A 312 -10.75 -2.47 -22.42
CA LEU A 312 -10.40 -3.89 -22.25
C LEU A 312 -11.61 -4.82 -22.29
N ASN A 313 -12.71 -4.43 -21.63
CA ASN A 313 -13.99 -5.16 -21.63
C ASN A 313 -14.96 -4.67 -22.71
N ALA A 314 -14.49 -3.89 -23.69
CA ALA A 314 -15.31 -3.36 -24.77
C ALA A 314 -15.42 -4.34 -25.95
N ASN A 315 -16.38 -4.08 -26.85
CA ASN A 315 -16.54 -4.83 -28.09
C ASN A 315 -15.24 -4.78 -28.93
N PRO A 316 -14.86 -5.86 -29.65
CA PRO A 316 -13.61 -5.90 -30.42
C PRO A 316 -13.45 -4.75 -31.43
N GLU A 317 -14.55 -4.22 -31.97
CA GLU A 317 -14.54 -3.12 -32.96
C GLU A 317 -14.15 -1.78 -32.34
N VAL A 318 -14.37 -1.58 -31.03
CA VAL A 318 -13.90 -0.41 -30.28
C VAL A 318 -12.37 -0.46 -30.17
N LEU A 319 -11.84 -1.61 -29.78
CA LEU A 319 -10.41 -1.85 -29.62
C LEU A 319 -9.67 -1.92 -30.97
N ALA A 320 -10.34 -2.30 -32.06
CA ALA A 320 -9.84 -2.14 -33.43
C ALA A 320 -9.82 -0.67 -33.86
N SER A 321 -10.92 0.06 -33.62
CA SER A 321 -11.04 1.49 -33.96
C SER A 321 -10.03 2.36 -33.21
N LEU A 322 -9.77 2.06 -31.93
CA LEU A 322 -8.76 2.78 -31.12
C LEU A 322 -7.38 2.73 -31.80
N LYS A 323 -6.96 1.55 -32.27
CA LYS A 323 -5.67 1.35 -32.95
C LYS A 323 -5.64 1.97 -34.35
N ALA A 324 -6.75 1.91 -35.08
CA ALA A 324 -6.89 2.50 -36.41
C ALA A 324 -6.83 4.04 -36.37
N PHE A 325 -7.30 4.65 -35.27
CA PHE A 325 -7.29 6.10 -35.08
C PHE A 325 -6.03 6.62 -34.36
N TYR A 326 -5.45 5.81 -33.47
CA TYR A 326 -4.33 6.18 -32.60
C TYR A 326 -3.27 5.05 -32.62
N PRO A 327 -2.46 4.95 -33.69
CA PRO A 327 -1.44 3.91 -33.82
C PRO A 327 -0.27 4.05 -32.83
N ASP A 328 -0.24 5.12 -32.02
CA ASP A 328 0.61 5.26 -30.84
C ASP A 328 0.17 4.39 -29.65
N ILE A 329 -1.02 3.77 -29.71
CA ILE A 329 -1.58 2.90 -28.67
C ILE A 329 -1.43 1.42 -29.08
N THR A 330 -0.46 0.71 -28.50
CA THR A 330 -0.17 -0.69 -28.84
C THR A 330 -1.15 -1.69 -28.20
N ASN A 331 -1.11 -2.95 -28.64
CA ASN A 331 -1.91 -4.03 -28.04
C ASN A 331 -1.57 -4.30 -26.56
N GLY A 332 -0.30 -4.17 -26.16
CA GLY A 332 0.13 -4.43 -24.78
C GLY A 332 -0.09 -3.24 -23.86
N ASP A 333 0.02 -2.03 -24.41
CA ASP A 333 0.20 -0.82 -23.62
C ASP A 333 -1.09 0.01 -23.45
N ILE A 334 -2.27 -0.48 -23.85
CA ILE A 334 -3.56 0.21 -23.61
C ILE A 334 -3.69 0.60 -22.13
N LEU A 335 -3.46 -0.36 -21.22
CA LEU A 335 -3.55 -0.12 -19.78
C LEU A 335 -2.47 0.88 -19.34
N ALA A 336 -1.22 0.66 -19.73
CA ALA A 336 -0.10 1.57 -19.42
C ALA A 336 -0.32 3.01 -19.93
N TYR A 337 -0.91 3.19 -21.12
CA TYR A 337 -1.23 4.49 -21.72
C TYR A 337 -2.34 5.22 -20.98
N THR A 338 -3.41 4.51 -20.58
CA THR A 338 -4.48 5.08 -19.75
C THR A 338 -4.01 5.44 -18.34
N LEU A 339 -3.08 4.66 -17.80
CA LEU A 339 -2.44 4.87 -16.51
C LEU A 339 -1.24 5.83 -16.57
N ASP A 340 -0.80 6.31 -17.73
CA ASP A 340 0.32 7.25 -17.82
C ASP A 340 -0.14 8.64 -17.31
N PRO A 341 0.39 9.12 -16.16
CA PRO A 341 -0.03 10.39 -15.58
C PRO A 341 0.41 11.60 -16.42
N THR A 342 1.36 11.44 -17.35
CA THR A 342 1.77 12.49 -18.29
C THR A 342 0.77 12.67 -19.44
N LYS A 343 -0.16 11.72 -19.63
CA LYS A 343 -1.29 11.83 -20.56
C LYS A 343 -2.46 12.49 -19.85
N ALA A 344 -3.06 13.50 -20.48
CA ALA A 344 -4.27 14.13 -19.98
C ALA A 344 -5.46 13.14 -20.05
N LEU A 345 -6.09 12.87 -18.90
CA LEU A 345 -7.25 11.98 -18.81
C LEU A 345 -8.42 12.42 -19.70
N THR A 346 -8.57 13.72 -19.94
CA THR A 346 -9.55 14.28 -20.88
C THR A 346 -9.28 13.88 -22.33
N ASP A 347 -8.01 13.84 -22.77
CA ASP A 347 -7.65 13.37 -24.11
C ASP A 347 -7.78 11.86 -24.24
N ILE A 348 -7.39 11.09 -23.20
CA ILE A 348 -7.65 9.64 -23.13
C ILE A 348 -9.15 9.37 -23.30
N LYS A 349 -10.00 10.03 -22.51
CA LYS A 349 -11.46 9.87 -22.61
C LYS A 349 -12.01 10.25 -23.98
N ARG A 350 -11.51 11.32 -24.59
CA ARG A 350 -11.86 11.76 -25.95
C ARG A 350 -11.51 10.71 -27.01
N LYS A 351 -10.29 10.15 -26.94
CA LYS A 351 -9.83 9.06 -27.82
C LYS A 351 -10.67 7.79 -27.67
N VAL A 352 -10.99 7.40 -26.43
CA VAL A 352 -11.86 6.25 -26.16
C VAL A 352 -13.29 6.48 -26.66
N THR A 353 -13.89 7.66 -26.46
CA THR A 353 -15.21 7.99 -27.04
C THR A 353 -15.18 7.93 -28.57
N ALA A 354 -14.15 8.48 -29.21
CA ALA A 354 -14.01 8.38 -30.67
C ALA A 354 -13.88 6.91 -31.13
N ALA A 355 -13.12 6.08 -30.42
CA ALA A 355 -13.01 4.66 -30.71
C ALA A 355 -14.32 3.88 -30.51
N GLU A 356 -15.14 4.23 -29.50
CA GLU A 356 -16.47 3.65 -29.29
C GLU A 356 -17.43 3.97 -30.44
N ILE A 357 -17.40 5.22 -30.93
CA ILE A 357 -18.17 5.69 -32.09
C ILE A 357 -17.67 5.01 -33.39
N GLY A 358 -16.34 4.84 -33.53
CA GLY A 358 -15.74 4.09 -34.63
C GLY A 358 -16.16 2.61 -34.65
N GLY A 359 -16.19 1.98 -33.47
CA GLY A 359 -16.67 0.61 -33.32
C GLY A 359 -18.14 0.47 -33.69
N ALA A 360 -18.97 1.44 -33.31
CA ALA A 360 -20.38 1.48 -33.68
C ALA A 360 -20.61 1.61 -35.20
N ALA A 361 -19.84 2.47 -35.89
CA ALA A 361 -19.89 2.56 -37.36
C ALA A 361 -19.44 1.24 -38.02
N THR A 362 -18.35 0.66 -37.52
CA THR A 362 -17.80 -0.62 -38.02
C THR A 362 -18.82 -1.76 -37.85
N GLN A 363 -19.52 -1.83 -36.71
CA GLN A 363 -20.61 -2.78 -36.46
C GLN A 363 -21.80 -2.62 -37.43
N ALA A 364 -22.04 -1.40 -37.94
CA ALA A 364 -23.04 -1.11 -38.97
C ALA A 364 -22.52 -1.29 -40.41
N GLY A 365 -21.27 -1.75 -40.60
CA GLY A 365 -20.65 -1.90 -41.92
C GLY A 365 -20.22 -0.58 -42.57
N LEU A 366 -20.13 0.51 -41.81
CA LEU A 366 -19.81 1.86 -42.29
C LEU A 366 -18.35 2.24 -41.98
N GLY A 367 -17.72 2.95 -42.91
CA GLY A 367 -16.38 3.50 -42.73
C GLY A 367 -16.41 4.87 -42.06
N ILE A 368 -15.51 5.12 -41.10
CA ILE A 368 -15.37 6.42 -40.43
C ILE A 368 -13.90 6.68 -40.05
N THR A 369 -13.50 7.96 -40.04
CA THR A 369 -12.15 8.38 -39.63
C THR A 369 -12.12 8.77 -38.16
N GLY A 370 -10.95 8.68 -37.51
CA GLY A 370 -10.78 9.11 -36.12
C GLY A 370 -11.09 10.59 -35.90
N THR A 371 -10.86 11.44 -36.90
CA THR A 371 -11.30 12.84 -36.90
C THR A 371 -12.82 12.94 -36.82
N ARG A 372 -13.54 12.24 -37.70
CA ARG A 372 -15.00 12.28 -37.79
C ARG A 372 -15.69 11.65 -36.57
N ALA A 373 -15.14 10.56 -36.05
CA ALA A 373 -15.60 9.98 -34.79
C ALA A 373 -15.33 10.91 -33.60
N GLY A 374 -14.21 11.64 -33.62
CA GLY A 374 -13.90 12.70 -32.66
C GLY A 374 -14.85 13.91 -32.73
N GLU A 375 -15.27 14.33 -33.92
CA GLU A 375 -16.31 15.36 -34.12
C GLU A 375 -17.64 14.95 -33.50
N LEU A 376 -18.09 13.72 -33.76
CA LEU A 376 -19.32 13.17 -33.17
C LEU A 376 -19.25 13.10 -31.65
N GLY A 377 -18.10 12.65 -31.09
CA GLY A 377 -17.88 12.65 -29.64
C GLY A 377 -17.87 14.06 -29.04
N ALA A 378 -17.31 15.04 -29.74
CA ALA A 378 -17.32 16.45 -29.33
C ALA A 378 -18.72 17.09 -29.44
N ALA A 379 -19.57 16.60 -30.35
CA ALA A 379 -21.00 16.93 -30.42
C ALA A 379 -21.85 16.22 -29.34
N GLY A 380 -21.24 15.45 -28.44
CA GLY A 380 -21.90 14.77 -27.33
C GLY A 380 -22.53 13.41 -27.68
N ILE A 381 -22.25 12.86 -28.87
CA ILE A 381 -22.74 11.54 -29.26
C ILE A 381 -22.05 10.46 -28.43
N THR A 382 -22.84 9.69 -27.68
CA THR A 382 -22.38 8.53 -26.90
C THR A 382 -22.30 7.26 -27.74
N LYS A 383 -21.60 6.22 -27.24
CA LYS A 383 -21.56 4.87 -27.84
C LYS A 383 -22.95 4.34 -28.21
N ALA A 384 -23.93 4.46 -27.30
CA ALA A 384 -25.29 3.95 -27.52
C ALA A 384 -26.02 4.71 -28.64
N GLN A 385 -25.92 6.04 -28.66
CA GLN A 385 -26.47 6.87 -29.74
C GLN A 385 -25.77 6.57 -31.07
N ALA A 386 -24.45 6.36 -31.07
CA ALA A 386 -23.70 5.96 -32.26
C ALA A 386 -24.16 4.60 -32.81
N GLN A 387 -24.38 3.60 -31.95
CA GLN A 387 -24.86 2.28 -32.38
C GLN A 387 -26.24 2.35 -33.05
N GLN A 388 -27.22 3.03 -32.43
CA GLN A 388 -28.54 3.22 -33.04
C GLN A 388 -28.48 4.10 -34.30
N GLY A 389 -27.70 5.18 -34.26
CA GLY A 389 -27.59 6.12 -35.36
C GLY A 389 -26.91 5.52 -36.59
N PHE A 390 -25.81 4.79 -36.43
CA PHE A 390 -25.13 4.16 -37.57
C PHE A 390 -25.94 3.02 -38.20
N GLN A 391 -26.77 2.31 -37.44
CA GLN A 391 -27.78 1.40 -38.01
C GLN A 391 -28.74 2.17 -38.93
N THR A 392 -29.31 3.29 -38.47
CA THR A 392 -30.18 4.14 -39.30
C THR A 392 -29.44 4.72 -40.52
N VAL A 393 -28.17 5.14 -40.37
CA VAL A 393 -27.35 5.64 -41.49
C VAL A 393 -27.11 4.55 -42.54
N ALA A 394 -26.84 3.32 -42.12
CA ALA A 394 -26.63 2.18 -43.02
C ALA A 394 -27.89 1.82 -43.83
N GLU A 395 -29.08 2.05 -43.27
CA GLU A 395 -30.35 1.90 -43.99
C GLU A 395 -30.61 3.06 -44.97
N VAL A 396 -30.51 4.32 -44.51
CA VAL A 396 -30.96 5.47 -45.31
C VAL A 396 -29.94 5.98 -46.33
N ALA A 397 -28.64 5.85 -46.07
CA ALA A 397 -27.61 6.40 -46.96
C ALA A 397 -27.55 5.69 -48.33
N PRO A 398 -27.55 4.34 -48.42
CA PRO A 398 -27.53 3.65 -49.72
C PRO A 398 -28.78 3.95 -50.55
N ARG A 399 -29.97 3.97 -49.92
CA ARG A 399 -31.22 4.27 -50.64
C ARG A 399 -31.28 5.73 -51.07
N GLY A 400 -30.89 6.67 -50.21
CA GLY A 400 -30.80 8.09 -50.56
C GLY A 400 -29.82 8.34 -51.72
N GLY A 401 -28.66 7.67 -51.71
CA GLY A 401 -27.69 7.73 -52.81
C GLY A 401 -28.28 7.27 -54.15
N GLN A 402 -28.91 6.08 -54.18
CA GLN A 402 -29.59 5.56 -55.38
C GLN A 402 -30.65 6.53 -55.93
N LEU A 403 -31.52 7.06 -55.05
CA LEU A 403 -32.56 8.00 -55.47
C LEU A 403 -31.98 9.33 -55.97
N ALA A 404 -30.88 9.81 -55.37
CA ALA A 404 -30.20 11.02 -55.81
C ALA A 404 -29.62 10.85 -57.23
N GLU A 405 -29.02 9.71 -57.53
CA GLU A 405 -28.51 9.38 -58.87
C GLU A 405 -29.65 9.27 -59.89
N ILE A 406 -30.68 8.46 -59.61
CA ILE A 406 -31.84 8.23 -60.48
C ILE A 406 -32.52 9.57 -60.87
N TYR A 407 -32.74 10.46 -59.90
CA TYR A 407 -33.40 11.74 -60.12
C TYR A 407 -32.43 12.91 -60.39
N LYS A 408 -31.14 12.64 -60.61
CA LYS A 408 -30.10 13.65 -60.92
C LYS A 408 -30.08 14.82 -59.93
N GLN A 409 -30.22 14.51 -58.65
CA GLN A 409 -30.17 15.46 -57.54
C GLN A 409 -28.76 15.53 -56.94
N SER A 410 -28.53 16.48 -56.03
CA SER A 410 -27.31 16.50 -55.21
C SER A 410 -27.12 15.15 -54.48
N PRO A 411 -25.89 14.61 -54.41
CA PRO A 411 -25.62 13.34 -53.72
C PRO A 411 -26.08 13.36 -52.26
N TYR A 412 -26.71 12.27 -51.82
CA TYR A 412 -27.03 12.02 -50.41
C TYR A 412 -26.06 10.96 -49.91
N THR A 413 -25.02 11.37 -49.17
CA THR A 413 -23.90 10.50 -48.77
C THR A 413 -24.08 10.00 -47.32
N GLN A 414 -23.19 9.11 -46.88
CA GLN A 414 -23.10 8.72 -45.47
C GLN A 414 -23.00 9.96 -44.56
N THR A 415 -22.14 10.93 -44.88
CA THR A 415 -21.99 12.18 -44.10
C THR A 415 -23.26 13.03 -44.10
N THR A 416 -24.05 13.03 -45.19
CA THR A 416 -25.37 13.69 -45.23
C THR A 416 -26.37 13.00 -44.31
N ALA A 417 -26.39 11.66 -44.32
CA ALA A 417 -27.25 10.86 -43.45
C ALA A 417 -26.84 10.98 -41.97
N GLU A 418 -25.54 10.95 -41.65
CA GLU A 418 -25.00 11.23 -40.32
C GLU A 418 -25.44 12.61 -39.81
N ALA A 419 -25.36 13.65 -40.65
CA ALA A 419 -25.74 14.99 -40.26
C ALA A 419 -27.23 15.07 -39.86
N GLU A 420 -28.10 14.37 -40.59
CA GLU A 420 -29.51 14.24 -40.21
C GLU A 420 -29.72 13.41 -38.93
N VAL A 421 -29.19 12.19 -38.89
CA VAL A 421 -29.46 11.19 -37.84
C VAL A 421 -28.90 11.61 -36.49
N PHE A 422 -27.72 12.25 -36.47
CA PHE A 422 -27.10 12.75 -35.25
C PHE A 422 -27.46 14.22 -34.93
N GLY A 423 -28.39 14.83 -35.68
CA GLY A 423 -28.89 16.18 -35.40
C GLY A 423 -27.83 17.29 -35.54
N LEU A 424 -26.81 17.09 -36.39
CA LEU A 424 -25.69 18.01 -36.55
C LEU A 424 -26.07 19.29 -37.34
N ALA A 425 -25.10 20.17 -37.54
CA ALA A 425 -25.22 21.26 -38.51
C ALA A 425 -25.54 20.69 -39.91
N GLY A 426 -26.55 21.25 -40.58
CA GLY A 426 -27.07 20.73 -41.85
C GLY A 426 -28.11 19.61 -41.74
N SER A 427 -28.50 19.19 -40.53
CA SER A 427 -29.53 18.16 -40.29
C SER A 427 -30.87 18.46 -40.98
N ALA A 428 -31.34 19.71 -40.91
CA ALA A 428 -32.59 20.14 -41.54
C ALA A 428 -32.52 20.11 -43.07
N GLU A 429 -31.37 20.45 -43.64
CA GLU A 429 -31.09 20.44 -45.08
C GLU A 429 -31.03 19.01 -45.61
N ALA A 430 -30.33 18.12 -44.89
CA ALA A 430 -30.30 16.68 -45.18
C ALA A 430 -31.70 16.05 -45.10
N ALA A 431 -32.49 16.39 -44.07
CA ALA A 431 -33.88 15.94 -43.93
C ALA A 431 -34.78 16.42 -45.08
N ARG A 432 -34.60 17.66 -45.54
CA ARG A 432 -35.29 18.20 -46.74
C ARG A 432 -34.85 17.46 -48.00
N GLN A 433 -33.56 17.16 -48.15
CA GLN A 433 -33.02 16.40 -49.28
C GLN A 433 -33.61 14.98 -49.33
N ARG A 434 -33.59 14.22 -48.22
CA ARG A 434 -34.19 12.87 -48.18
C ARG A 434 -35.68 12.90 -48.50
N LYS A 435 -36.45 13.82 -47.89
CA LYS A 435 -37.88 13.99 -48.17
C LYS A 435 -38.15 14.33 -49.64
N LYS A 436 -37.31 15.16 -50.27
CA LYS A 436 -37.41 15.47 -51.71
C LYS A 436 -37.21 14.20 -52.56
N LEU A 437 -36.21 13.39 -52.25
CA LEU A 437 -35.92 12.14 -52.98
C LEU A 437 -37.08 11.15 -52.89
N THR A 438 -37.63 10.90 -51.69
CA THR A 438 -38.82 10.05 -51.51
C THR A 438 -40.07 10.62 -52.20
N SER A 439 -40.21 11.95 -52.27
CA SER A 439 -41.33 12.57 -53.01
C SER A 439 -41.23 12.38 -54.53
N LEU A 440 -40.02 12.43 -55.08
CA LEU A 440 -39.75 12.17 -56.51
C LEU A 440 -39.99 10.70 -56.87
N GLU A 441 -39.59 9.79 -55.98
CA GLU A 441 -39.91 8.35 -56.06
C GLU A 441 -41.43 8.11 -56.10
N THR A 442 -42.16 8.69 -55.14
CA THR A 442 -43.62 8.55 -55.03
C THR A 442 -44.35 9.13 -56.26
N ALA A 443 -43.85 10.23 -56.82
CA ALA A 443 -44.41 10.84 -58.04
C ALA A 443 -44.14 9.97 -59.29
N ALA A 444 -42.95 9.39 -59.42
CA ALA A 444 -42.60 8.53 -60.56
C ALA A 444 -43.44 7.24 -60.59
N PHE A 445 -43.65 6.60 -59.44
CA PHE A 445 -44.47 5.38 -59.37
C PHE A 445 -45.96 5.67 -59.55
N SER A 446 -46.50 6.74 -58.96
CA SER A 446 -47.93 7.08 -59.08
C SER A 446 -48.33 7.50 -60.51
N GLY A 447 -47.45 8.18 -61.25
CA GLY A 447 -47.69 8.52 -62.67
C GLY A 447 -47.74 7.30 -63.61
N SER A 448 -46.99 6.24 -63.31
CA SER A 448 -46.90 5.05 -64.18
C SER A 448 -48.16 4.17 -64.13
N ALA A 449 -48.80 4.07 -62.96
CA ALA A 449 -49.96 3.20 -62.74
C ALA A 449 -51.21 3.57 -63.59
N GLY A 450 -51.36 4.84 -63.97
CA GLY A 450 -52.53 5.30 -64.73
C GLY A 450 -52.50 5.01 -66.24
N ALA A 451 -51.32 4.90 -66.84
CA ALA A 451 -51.18 4.86 -68.31
C ALA A 451 -51.46 3.48 -68.93
N GLY A 452 -51.18 2.38 -68.20
CA GLY A 452 -51.19 1.02 -68.74
C GLY A 452 -52.57 0.34 -68.84
N ALA A 453 -53.59 0.89 -68.18
CA ALA A 453 -54.94 0.31 -68.13
C ALA A 453 -55.84 0.82 -69.26
N ILE A 454 -56.03 2.14 -69.35
CA ILE A 454 -57.00 2.80 -70.25
C ILE A 454 -56.70 2.54 -71.74
N ALA A 455 -55.43 2.26 -72.08
CA ALA A 455 -55.02 1.93 -73.44
C ALA A 455 -55.51 0.55 -73.92
N ARG A 456 -55.86 -0.39 -73.02
CA ARG A 456 -56.18 -1.78 -73.40
C ARG A 456 -57.64 -1.97 -73.78
N ASP A 457 -58.56 -1.29 -73.08
CA ASP A 457 -60.01 -1.42 -73.30
C ASP A 457 -60.51 -0.68 -74.55
N ARG A 458 -59.69 0.17 -75.19
CA ARG A 458 -60.02 0.88 -76.43
C ARG A 458 -59.61 0.16 -77.72
N ALA A 459 -58.99 -1.02 -77.62
CA ALA A 459 -58.54 -1.80 -78.77
C ALA A 459 -59.47 -2.98 -79.15
N GLY A 460 -60.63 -3.11 -78.48
CA GLY A 460 -61.45 -4.33 -78.48
C GLY A 460 -62.91 -4.20 -78.92
N VAL A 461 -63.29 -3.12 -79.61
CA VAL A 461 -64.65 -2.96 -80.17
C VAL A 461 -64.58 -2.44 -81.62
N LEU A 462 -64.92 -3.32 -82.56
CA LEU A 462 -65.24 -3.08 -83.96
C LEU A 462 -66.54 -3.83 -84.27
#